data_AF-A0A8T0J1F4-F1
#
_entry.id   AF-A0A8T0J1F4-F1
#
_cell.length_a   1.000
_cell.length_b   1.000
_cell.length_c   1.000
_cell.angle_alpha   90.00
_cell.angle_beta   90.00
_cell.angle_gamma   90.00
#
_symmetry.space_group_name_H-M   'P 1'
#
loop_
_entity.id
_entity.type
_entity.pdbx_description
1 polymer ?
#
loop_
_entity_poly.entity_id
_entity_poly.type
_entity_poly.pdbx_seq_one_letter_code
_entity_poly.pdbx_strand_id
1 'polypeptide(L)'
;MATAEETVPLKGDSILQDDFEAPVLSEFPLGLPPTIGPLPRVNPFHESNKWPLYQVVKTLLLIPLLFLRLWCMVSLMAFAWVCIKVALIGVSDPLFKPFNPLRRFLLWSCRLVGRGVLFCMGYYYIPIKGKPAHRTVAPIIVSNHIGFVDPIFVFYRHLPVIVSAKENVEMPIIGMFLQALQIIPVDRVDPASRHHAAGHIRRRAIDNRWPHVMLFPEGTTTNGKAIISFKTGAFSPGLPVQPMIIRYPHKYVNPCWCDQGGPLVVLLQLMTQFVNYMEVEYLPVMSPTVKEMKNPREFANRVRSEMAKALHVPCTEHNFLDIKLAMAAQKLKQPTGRSLIEFGKMEKLFRLDYNTAQDYLAKFSAINVSHSGYVTFDEFLAALDLPKTPITEQVFHLFDRQGHGSINFREFLAGLAFVSNHTSFASTVKAAFKACDTNDDGTLSRDEVESSLLKIFPELAPLTVLKLFDQLDIDHDGSISWEEFSRFLQGNPEYLAIIMAAHPTLLQAPKPEDQTM
;
A
#
# COMPACT_ATOMS: atom_id res chain seq x y z
N MET A 1 -40.18 -32.44 -40.76
CA MET A 1 -39.33 -31.47 -41.47
C MET A 1 -38.11 -31.24 -40.62
N ALA A 2 -37.03 -31.92 -40.98
CA ALA A 2 -35.72 -31.78 -40.36
C ALA A 2 -35.08 -30.47 -40.83
N THR A 3 -34.51 -29.71 -39.91
CA THR A 3 -33.61 -28.58 -40.22
C THR A 3 -32.26 -28.92 -39.61
N ALA A 4 -31.29 -29.06 -40.49
CA ALA A 4 -29.97 -29.61 -40.27
C ALA A 4 -29.10 -28.72 -39.37
N GLU A 5 -28.29 -29.39 -38.56
CA GLU A 5 -27.08 -28.88 -37.93
C GLU A 5 -26.06 -28.53 -39.02
N GLU A 6 -25.60 -27.28 -39.05
CA GLU A 6 -24.36 -26.90 -39.74
C GLU A 6 -23.25 -26.73 -38.70
N THR A 7 -22.49 -27.80 -38.52
CA THR A 7 -21.21 -27.82 -37.82
C THR A 7 -20.11 -27.35 -38.78
N VAL A 8 -19.56 -26.16 -38.52
CA VAL A 8 -18.39 -25.65 -39.25
C VAL A 8 -17.13 -26.32 -38.70
N PRO A 9 -16.27 -26.95 -39.53
CA PRO A 9 -15.09 -27.65 -39.05
C PRO A 9 -13.95 -26.66 -38.76
N LEU A 10 -13.37 -26.77 -37.56
CA LEU A 10 -12.10 -26.15 -37.21
C LEU A 10 -10.98 -26.84 -38.00
N LYS A 11 -10.57 -26.21 -39.10
CA LYS A 11 -9.39 -26.62 -39.87
C LYS A 11 -8.16 -26.03 -39.18
N GLY A 12 -7.30 -26.91 -38.68
CA GLY A 12 -6.01 -26.52 -38.13
C GLY A 12 -5.11 -26.01 -39.23
N ASP A 13 -4.49 -24.86 -38.98
CA ASP A 13 -3.25 -24.44 -39.60
C ASP A 13 -2.25 -24.16 -38.47
N SER A 14 -1.40 -25.15 -38.23
CA SER A 14 -0.13 -25.02 -37.53
C SER A 14 0.81 -24.21 -38.41
N ILE A 15 1.18 -22.99 -38.00
CA ILE A 15 2.34 -22.26 -38.52
C ILE A 15 2.86 -21.37 -37.38
N LEU A 16 4.11 -21.65 -36.99
CA LEU A 16 5.02 -20.90 -36.10
C LEU A 16 4.70 -20.92 -34.58
N GLN A 17 4.87 -22.12 -33.99
CA GLN A 17 5.64 -22.20 -32.75
C GLN A 17 7.09 -21.88 -33.12
N ASP A 18 7.50 -20.63 -32.97
CA ASP A 18 8.91 -20.36 -32.73
C ASP A 18 9.17 -20.75 -31.28
N ASP A 19 10.01 -21.77 -31.11
CA ASP A 19 10.58 -22.20 -29.85
C ASP A 19 11.41 -21.04 -29.26
N PHE A 20 10.76 -20.12 -28.55
CA PHE A 20 11.45 -19.34 -27.52
C PHE A 20 11.63 -20.28 -26.32
N GLU A 21 12.73 -21.03 -26.30
CA GLU A 21 13.25 -21.58 -25.06
C GLU A 21 13.39 -20.42 -24.06
N ALA A 22 12.53 -20.40 -23.04
CA ALA A 22 12.68 -19.48 -21.93
C ALA A 22 14.06 -19.73 -21.29
N PRO A 23 14.94 -18.72 -21.17
CA PRO A 23 16.24 -18.93 -20.56
C PRO A 23 16.06 -19.48 -19.15
N VAL A 24 16.87 -20.50 -18.83
CA VAL A 24 16.67 -21.45 -17.73
C VAL A 24 16.86 -20.76 -16.38
N LEU A 25 15.82 -20.10 -15.88
CA LEU A 25 15.77 -19.49 -14.54
C LEU A 25 16.00 -20.51 -13.40
N SER A 26 15.87 -21.82 -13.67
CA SER A 26 16.16 -22.87 -12.69
C SER A 26 17.63 -23.05 -12.37
N GLU A 27 18.54 -22.41 -13.10
CA GLU A 27 19.99 -22.46 -12.87
C GLU A 27 20.53 -21.28 -12.04
N PHE A 28 19.69 -20.29 -11.68
CA PHE A 28 20.19 -19.20 -10.86
C PHE A 28 20.62 -19.73 -9.48
N PRO A 29 21.82 -19.40 -8.98
CA PRO A 29 22.39 -20.09 -7.82
C PRO A 29 21.61 -19.92 -6.49
N LEU A 30 20.75 -18.89 -6.39
CA LEU A 30 19.83 -18.71 -5.25
C LEU A 30 18.51 -19.50 -5.38
N GLY A 31 18.34 -20.27 -6.46
CA GLY A 31 17.08 -20.91 -6.80
C GLY A 31 16.02 -19.91 -7.27
N LEU A 32 14.80 -20.40 -7.41
CA LEU A 32 13.69 -19.60 -7.92
C LEU A 32 13.15 -18.65 -6.84
N PRO A 33 13.07 -17.34 -7.12
CA PRO A 33 12.54 -16.40 -6.16
C PRO A 33 11.03 -16.63 -5.93
N PRO A 34 10.46 -16.31 -4.74
CA PRO A 34 9.05 -16.51 -4.44
C PRO A 34 8.13 -15.83 -5.45
N THR A 35 7.10 -16.51 -5.97
CA THR A 35 6.22 -15.96 -7.01
C THR A 35 5.44 -14.74 -6.51
N ILE A 36 5.70 -13.57 -7.09
CA ILE A 36 4.96 -12.33 -6.81
C ILE A 36 3.60 -12.26 -7.53
N GLY A 37 3.32 -13.17 -8.46
CA GLY A 37 2.06 -13.25 -9.22
C GLY A 37 1.85 -12.05 -10.16
N PRO A 38 0.76 -12.07 -10.95
CA PRO A 38 0.49 -10.99 -11.90
C PRO A 38 0.28 -9.64 -11.19
N LEU A 39 0.40 -8.56 -11.97
CA LEU A 39 0.00 -7.23 -11.48
C LEU A 39 -1.47 -7.23 -11.05
N PRO A 40 -1.83 -6.49 -10.00
CA PRO A 40 -3.21 -6.40 -9.56
C PRO A 40 -4.07 -5.81 -10.68
N ARG A 41 -5.19 -6.49 -11.00
CA ARG A 41 -6.13 -6.04 -12.04
C ARG A 41 -6.81 -4.71 -11.72
N VAL A 42 -6.78 -4.29 -10.44
CA VAL A 42 -7.46 -3.11 -9.93
C VAL A 42 -6.49 -2.30 -9.09
N ASN A 43 -6.33 -1.03 -9.46
CA ASN A 43 -5.68 -0.02 -8.61
C ASN A 43 -6.75 0.57 -7.66
N PRO A 44 -6.71 0.32 -6.34
CA PRO A 44 -7.71 0.81 -5.39
C PRO A 44 -7.56 2.29 -5.04
N PHE A 45 -6.48 2.96 -5.48
CA PHE A 45 -6.17 4.35 -5.15
C PHE A 45 -6.23 5.28 -6.36
N HIS A 46 -6.59 4.77 -7.53
CA HIS A 46 -6.73 5.56 -8.75
C HIS A 46 -8.20 5.64 -9.16
N GLU A 47 -8.71 6.85 -9.34
CA GLU A 47 -10.00 7.07 -9.97
C GLU A 47 -9.91 8.21 -10.98
N SER A 48 -10.39 7.96 -12.19
CA SER A 48 -10.23 8.91 -13.28
C SER A 48 -11.03 10.18 -13.00
N ASN A 49 -10.34 11.30 -12.79
CA ASN A 49 -10.98 12.62 -12.66
C ASN A 49 -11.12 13.33 -14.00
N LYS A 50 -11.62 12.61 -15.02
CA LYS A 50 -11.93 13.23 -16.30
C LYS A 50 -13.19 14.08 -16.14
N TRP A 51 -13.12 15.32 -16.60
CA TRP A 51 -14.25 16.23 -16.70
C TRP A 51 -14.78 16.21 -18.14
N PRO A 52 -15.61 15.23 -18.52
CA PRO A 52 -16.23 15.27 -19.85
C PRO A 52 -17.06 16.53 -19.98
N LEU A 53 -17.30 16.98 -21.22
CA LEU A 53 -18.07 18.20 -21.51
C LEU A 53 -19.40 18.26 -20.73
N TYR A 54 -20.09 17.12 -20.61
CA TYR A 54 -21.28 16.98 -19.78
C TYR A 54 -21.07 17.42 -18.33
N GLN A 55 -20.00 16.97 -17.67
CA GLN A 55 -19.74 17.34 -16.27
C GLN A 55 -19.40 18.82 -16.13
N VAL A 56 -18.66 19.40 -17.07
CA VAL A 56 -18.34 20.83 -17.08
C VAL A 56 -19.62 21.65 -17.19
N VAL A 57 -20.42 21.39 -18.23
CA VAL A 57 -21.69 22.10 -18.48
C VAL A 57 -22.64 21.96 -17.30
N LYS A 58 -22.84 20.73 -16.80
CA LYS A 58 -23.68 20.46 -15.62
C LYS A 58 -23.21 21.24 -14.39
N THR A 59 -21.89 21.26 -14.14
CA THR A 59 -21.32 21.96 -12.98
C THR A 59 -21.57 23.47 -13.08
N LEU A 60 -21.36 24.07 -14.26
CA LEU A 60 -21.62 25.49 -14.49
C LEU A 60 -23.10 25.85 -14.30
N LEU A 61 -24.01 25.02 -14.82
CA LEU A 61 -25.45 25.21 -14.67
C LEU A 61 -25.92 25.11 -13.20
N LEU A 62 -25.24 24.32 -12.38
CA LEU A 62 -25.61 24.06 -10.98
C LEU A 62 -24.87 24.91 -9.95
N ILE A 63 -24.13 25.93 -10.39
CA ILE A 63 -23.48 26.91 -9.50
C ILE A 63 -24.49 27.58 -8.52
N PRO A 64 -25.70 28.00 -8.92
CA PRO A 64 -26.66 28.57 -7.98
C PRO A 64 -27.06 27.58 -6.87
N LEU A 65 -27.27 26.31 -7.24
CA LEU A 65 -27.58 25.23 -6.29
C LEU A 65 -26.40 24.94 -5.35
N LEU A 66 -25.17 25.00 -5.86
CA LEU A 66 -23.95 24.88 -5.06
C LEU A 66 -23.92 25.93 -3.94
N PHE A 67 -24.14 27.21 -4.26
CA PHE A 67 -24.14 28.27 -3.24
C PHE A 67 -25.24 28.09 -2.20
N LEU A 68 -26.45 27.72 -2.63
CA LEU A 68 -27.55 27.41 -1.70
C LEU A 68 -27.18 26.26 -0.75
N ARG A 69 -26.67 25.15 -1.29
CA ARG A 69 -26.27 23.98 -0.50
C ARG A 69 -25.09 24.28 0.43
N LEU A 70 -24.11 25.08 -0.02
CA LEU A 70 -23.00 25.53 0.81
C LEU A 70 -23.49 26.39 1.97
N TRP A 71 -24.39 27.34 1.69
CA TRP A 71 -24.99 28.17 2.72
C TRP A 71 -25.73 27.31 3.76
N CYS A 72 -26.61 26.41 3.32
CA CYS A 72 -27.31 25.48 4.22
C CYS A 72 -26.33 24.62 5.04
N MET A 73 -25.29 24.08 4.40
CA MET A 73 -24.29 23.25 5.07
C MET A 73 -23.50 24.04 6.12
N VAL A 74 -23.11 25.28 5.83
CA VAL A 74 -22.42 26.17 6.77
C VAL A 74 -23.33 26.52 7.95
N SER A 75 -24.60 26.86 7.71
CA SER A 75 -25.58 27.14 8.76
C SER A 75 -25.79 25.92 9.69
N LEU A 76 -25.91 24.72 9.11
CA LEU A 76 -26.00 23.47 9.87
C LEU A 76 -24.75 23.21 10.70
N MET A 77 -23.57 23.46 10.13
CA MET A 77 -22.28 23.29 10.83
C MET A 77 -22.12 24.31 11.98
N ALA A 78 -22.55 25.55 11.78
CA ALA A 78 -22.58 26.57 12.82
C ALA A 78 -23.52 26.20 13.97
N PHE A 79 -24.69 25.65 13.67
CA PHE A 79 -25.60 25.11 14.69
C PHE A 79 -24.95 23.96 15.47
N ALA A 80 -24.35 22.98 14.78
CA ALA A 80 -23.65 21.88 15.45
C ALA A 80 -22.50 22.38 16.33
N TRP A 81 -21.76 23.39 15.88
CA TRP A 81 -20.69 24.03 16.64
C TRP A 81 -21.20 24.60 17.97
N VAL A 82 -22.34 25.30 17.96
CA VAL A 82 -22.99 25.80 19.20
C VAL A 82 -23.39 24.64 20.11
N CYS A 83 -24.06 23.62 19.57
CA CYS A 83 -24.47 22.44 20.35
C CYS A 83 -23.27 21.73 21.00
N ILE A 84 -22.16 21.59 20.28
CA ILE A 84 -20.93 20.98 20.79
C ILE A 84 -20.30 21.85 21.86
N LYS A 85 -20.20 23.17 21.64
CA LYS A 85 -19.67 24.09 22.65
C LYS A 85 -20.44 23.98 23.95
N VAL A 86 -21.77 24.03 23.89
CA VAL A 86 -22.65 23.84 25.06
C VAL A 86 -22.42 22.47 25.70
N ALA A 87 -22.36 21.40 24.90
CA ALA A 87 -22.13 20.04 25.38
C ALA A 87 -20.74 19.83 25.99
N LEU A 88 -19.76 20.71 25.74
CA LEU A 88 -18.39 20.64 26.27
C LEU A 88 -18.12 21.64 27.40
N ILE A 89 -19.08 22.50 27.79
CA ILE A 89 -18.91 23.41 28.94
C ILE A 89 -18.55 22.59 30.20
N GLY A 90 -17.47 22.99 30.87
CA GLY A 90 -17.00 22.34 32.10
C GLY A 90 -16.36 20.96 31.90
N VAL A 91 -15.96 20.58 30.68
CA VAL A 91 -15.15 19.37 30.43
C VAL A 91 -13.69 19.76 30.26
N SER A 92 -12.82 19.35 31.20
CA SER A 92 -11.36 19.50 31.04
C SER A 92 -10.81 18.49 30.02
N ASP A 93 -11.27 17.24 30.10
CA ASP A 93 -10.65 16.11 29.40
C ASP A 93 -11.68 15.25 28.64
N PRO A 94 -12.18 15.73 27.48
CA PRO A 94 -13.25 15.06 26.75
C PRO A 94 -12.84 13.69 26.18
N LEU A 95 -11.54 13.41 26.05
CA LEU A 95 -11.06 12.15 25.46
C LEU A 95 -10.92 11.00 26.48
N PHE A 96 -10.79 11.29 27.77
CA PHE A 96 -10.38 10.26 28.75
C PHE A 96 -11.55 9.66 29.54
N LYS A 97 -12.67 10.38 29.69
CA LYS A 97 -13.85 9.94 30.45
C LYS A 97 -15.09 9.84 29.58
N PRO A 98 -15.90 8.76 29.66
CA PRO A 98 -17.12 8.65 28.87
C PRO A 98 -18.11 9.76 29.25
N PHE A 99 -18.76 10.35 28.25
CA PHE A 99 -19.79 11.34 28.52
C PHE A 99 -21.01 10.75 29.22
N ASN A 100 -21.58 11.51 30.16
CA ASN A 100 -22.81 11.19 30.85
C ASN A 100 -24.03 11.27 29.90
N PRO A 101 -25.21 10.75 30.30
CA PRO A 101 -26.40 10.74 29.44
C PRO A 101 -26.85 12.13 28.97
N LEU A 102 -26.73 13.16 29.81
CA LEU A 102 -27.11 14.53 29.45
C LEU A 102 -26.26 15.09 28.31
N ARG A 103 -24.93 14.96 28.38
CA ARG A 103 -24.03 15.40 27.30
C ARG A 103 -24.27 14.61 26.02
N ARG A 104 -24.54 13.31 26.12
CA ARG A 104 -24.92 12.48 24.96
C ARG A 104 -26.22 12.95 24.31
N PHE A 105 -27.19 13.33 25.13
CA PHE A 105 -28.45 13.89 24.64
C PHE A 105 -28.22 15.22 23.91
N LEU A 106 -27.38 16.12 24.44
CA LEU A 106 -27.03 17.37 23.76
C LEU A 106 -26.35 17.12 22.40
N LEU A 107 -25.41 16.18 22.35
CA LEU A 107 -24.71 15.78 21.12
C LEU A 107 -25.61 15.01 20.13
N TRP A 108 -26.76 14.51 20.57
CA TRP A 108 -27.71 13.82 19.69
C TRP A 108 -28.22 14.74 18.57
N SER A 109 -28.36 16.04 18.85
CA SER A 109 -28.71 17.06 17.85
C SER A 109 -27.75 17.08 16.66
N CYS A 110 -26.47 16.78 16.87
CA CYS A 110 -25.48 16.73 15.81
C CYS A 110 -25.75 15.59 14.81
N ARG A 111 -26.52 14.56 15.17
CA ARG A 111 -26.97 13.53 14.21
C ARG A 111 -27.87 14.12 13.15
N LEU A 112 -28.79 15.00 13.55
CA LEU A 112 -29.69 15.69 12.62
C LEU A 112 -28.88 16.60 11.68
N VAL A 113 -27.84 17.25 12.21
CA VAL A 113 -26.90 18.01 11.38
C VAL A 113 -26.19 17.11 10.39
N GLY A 114 -25.63 15.97 10.81
CA GLY A 114 -25.00 15.01 9.91
C GLY A 114 -25.95 14.55 8.80
N ARG A 115 -27.23 14.30 9.12
CA ARG A 115 -28.25 13.98 8.12
C ARG A 115 -28.53 15.13 7.15
N GLY A 116 -28.59 16.36 7.66
CA GLY A 116 -28.79 17.58 6.88
C GLY A 116 -27.60 17.88 5.97
N VAL A 117 -26.37 17.65 6.42
CA VAL A 117 -25.16 17.76 5.60
C VAL A 117 -25.20 16.74 4.45
N LEU A 118 -25.54 15.47 4.73
CA LEU A 118 -25.73 14.47 3.69
C LEU A 118 -26.83 14.87 2.69
N PHE A 119 -27.92 15.47 3.17
CA PHE A 119 -28.99 16.00 2.31
C PHE A 119 -28.48 17.14 1.41
N CYS A 120 -27.69 18.07 1.96
CA CYS A 120 -27.05 19.14 1.17
C CYS A 120 -26.10 18.58 0.12
N MET A 121 -25.41 17.48 0.43
CA MET A 121 -24.58 16.73 -0.51
C MET A 121 -25.40 15.86 -1.49
N GLY A 122 -26.72 15.98 -1.56
CA GLY A 122 -27.56 15.25 -2.52
C GLY A 122 -27.91 13.81 -2.14
N TYR A 123 -27.54 13.33 -0.95
CA TYR A 123 -27.95 12.02 -0.42
C TYR A 123 -29.32 12.12 0.24
N TYR A 124 -30.36 12.13 -0.58
CA TYR A 124 -31.76 12.30 -0.14
C TYR A 124 -32.35 11.04 0.46
N TYR A 125 -32.00 9.87 -0.07
CA TYR A 125 -32.43 8.58 0.42
C TYR A 125 -31.22 7.65 0.52
N ILE A 126 -31.10 6.94 1.64
CA ILE A 126 -29.99 6.04 1.93
C ILE A 126 -30.61 4.69 2.32
N PRO A 127 -30.75 3.72 1.40
CA PRO A 127 -31.20 2.38 1.74
C PRO A 127 -30.23 1.73 2.72
N ILE A 128 -30.78 1.16 3.80
CA ILE A 128 -30.02 0.45 4.84
C ILE A 128 -30.55 -0.99 4.92
N LYS A 129 -29.67 -1.95 4.65
CA LYS A 129 -29.93 -3.38 4.82
C LYS A 129 -29.36 -3.86 6.16
N GLY A 130 -30.14 -4.61 6.91
CA GLY A 130 -29.76 -5.07 8.25
C GLY A 130 -29.84 -3.97 9.31
N LYS A 131 -29.34 -4.27 10.52
CA LYS A 131 -29.34 -3.37 11.67
C LYS A 131 -28.02 -3.49 12.43
N PRO A 132 -27.53 -2.40 13.05
CA PRO A 132 -26.42 -2.52 13.97
C PRO A 132 -26.80 -3.42 15.14
N ALA A 133 -25.91 -4.36 15.46
CA ALA A 133 -25.99 -5.20 16.63
C ALA A 133 -25.94 -4.31 17.88
N HIS A 134 -26.54 -4.80 18.96
CA HIS A 134 -26.38 -4.13 20.25
C HIS A 134 -24.91 -4.20 20.67
N ARG A 135 -24.43 -3.15 21.35
CA ARG A 135 -23.03 -3.03 21.74
C ARG A 135 -22.51 -4.21 22.55
N THR A 136 -23.36 -4.76 23.43
CA THR A 136 -23.01 -5.91 24.26
C THR A 136 -22.76 -7.19 23.45
N VAL A 137 -23.26 -7.24 22.21
CA VAL A 137 -23.03 -8.35 21.27
C VAL A 137 -21.79 -8.07 20.42
N ALA A 138 -21.68 -6.87 19.85
CA ALA A 138 -20.54 -6.45 19.04
C ALA A 138 -20.12 -5.02 19.40
N PRO A 139 -19.11 -4.84 20.26
CA PRO A 139 -18.71 -3.49 20.69
C PRO A 139 -17.98 -2.69 19.61
N ILE A 140 -17.50 -3.37 18.57
CA ILE A 140 -16.68 -2.80 17.49
C ILE A 140 -17.44 -2.93 16.17
N ILE A 141 -17.51 -1.82 15.42
CA ILE A 141 -18.03 -1.77 14.05
C ILE A 141 -16.84 -1.49 13.12
N VAL A 142 -16.73 -2.24 12.02
CA VAL A 142 -15.71 -2.00 10.99
C VAL A 142 -16.38 -1.70 9.65
N SER A 143 -15.80 -0.79 8.87
CA SER A 143 -16.33 -0.44 7.54
C SER A 143 -15.25 -0.27 6.49
N ASN A 144 -15.59 -0.53 5.22
CA ASN A 144 -14.77 -0.05 4.11
C ASN A 144 -14.75 1.47 4.11
N HIS A 145 -13.71 2.07 3.51
CA HIS A 145 -13.52 3.52 3.53
C HIS A 145 -13.27 4.06 2.12
N ILE A 146 -14.24 4.80 1.61
CA ILE A 146 -14.24 5.36 0.27
C ILE A 146 -13.82 6.83 0.30
N GLY A 147 -14.35 7.62 1.24
CA GLY A 147 -14.11 9.05 1.25
C GLY A 147 -14.57 9.76 2.52
N PHE A 148 -14.49 11.09 2.50
CA PHE A 148 -14.85 11.93 3.64
C PHE A 148 -16.36 11.93 3.94
N VAL A 149 -17.19 11.38 3.05
CA VAL A 149 -18.64 11.21 3.27
C VAL A 149 -18.93 10.08 4.27
N ASP A 150 -18.10 9.04 4.34
CA ASP A 150 -18.34 7.88 5.21
C ASP A 150 -18.41 8.27 6.69
N PRO A 151 -17.45 9.05 7.25
CA PRO A 151 -17.52 9.48 8.64
C PRO A 151 -18.78 10.32 8.95
N ILE A 152 -19.32 11.08 7.98
CA ILE A 152 -20.53 11.87 8.16
C ILE A 152 -21.75 10.95 8.31
N PHE A 153 -21.86 9.91 7.48
CA PHE A 153 -22.90 8.89 7.62
C PHE A 153 -22.80 8.15 8.96
N VAL A 154 -21.59 7.73 9.30
CA VAL A 154 -21.30 7.04 10.57
C VAL A 154 -21.69 7.89 11.77
N PHE A 155 -21.36 9.18 11.74
CA PHE A 155 -21.73 10.13 12.77
C PHE A 155 -23.25 10.27 12.90
N TYR A 156 -23.94 10.50 11.77
CA TYR A 156 -25.39 10.54 11.71
C TYR A 156 -26.04 9.28 12.31
N ARG A 157 -25.50 8.10 12.00
CA ARG A 157 -26.13 6.84 12.35
C ARG A 157 -25.77 6.31 13.74
N HIS A 158 -24.55 6.56 14.22
CA HIS A 158 -24.02 5.87 15.41
C HIS A 158 -23.51 6.78 16.52
N LEU A 159 -23.09 8.02 16.24
CA LEU A 159 -22.23 8.80 17.15
C LEU A 159 -21.17 7.94 17.86
N PRO A 160 -20.35 7.15 17.12
CA PRO A 160 -19.41 6.24 17.73
C PRO A 160 -18.13 6.96 18.15
N VAL A 161 -17.31 6.28 18.94
CA VAL A 161 -15.89 6.64 19.08
C VAL A 161 -15.19 6.21 17.80
N ILE A 162 -14.48 7.12 17.14
CA ILE A 162 -13.76 6.85 15.89
C ILE A 162 -12.25 6.96 16.12
N VAL A 163 -11.49 6.15 15.40
CA VAL A 163 -10.02 6.27 15.32
C VAL A 163 -9.67 7.21 14.16
N SER A 164 -8.91 8.27 14.42
CA SER A 164 -8.54 9.27 13.41
C SER A 164 -7.06 9.64 13.49
N ALA A 165 -6.48 10.05 12.35
CA ALA A 165 -5.13 10.59 12.28
C ALA A 165 -5.01 11.85 13.16
N LYS A 166 -3.85 12.04 13.80
CA LYS A 166 -3.59 13.14 14.75
C LYS A 166 -3.74 14.52 14.10
N GLU A 167 -3.33 14.64 12.84
CA GLU A 167 -3.39 15.86 12.04
C GLU A 167 -4.83 16.38 11.87
N ASN A 168 -5.81 15.48 11.79
CA ASN A 168 -7.23 15.87 11.70
C ASN A 168 -7.72 16.56 12.99
N VAL A 169 -7.10 16.24 14.13
CA VAL A 169 -7.46 16.77 15.46
C VAL A 169 -6.95 18.19 15.66
N GLU A 170 -5.86 18.52 14.98
CA GLU A 170 -5.20 19.83 15.06
C GLU A 170 -5.93 20.89 14.21
N MET A 171 -6.85 20.46 13.33
CA MET A 171 -7.68 21.37 12.54
C MET A 171 -8.71 22.12 13.42
N PRO A 172 -8.84 23.46 13.34
CA PRO A 172 -9.66 24.23 14.30
C PRO A 172 -11.14 23.84 14.39
N ILE A 173 -11.80 23.66 13.25
CA ILE A 173 -13.23 23.29 13.20
C ILE A 173 -13.37 21.78 13.36
N ILE A 174 -12.70 21.01 12.50
CA ILE A 174 -12.81 19.54 12.47
C ILE A 174 -12.37 18.93 13.81
N GLY A 175 -11.27 19.40 14.38
CA GLY A 175 -10.75 18.95 15.67
C GLY A 175 -11.75 19.08 16.82
N MET A 176 -12.58 20.14 16.82
CA MET A 176 -13.65 20.30 17.82
C MET A 176 -14.73 19.21 17.69
N PHE A 177 -15.15 18.88 16.46
CA PHE A 177 -16.08 17.79 16.21
C PHE A 177 -15.48 16.44 16.65
N LEU A 178 -14.20 16.23 16.35
CA LEU A 178 -13.48 15.02 16.76
C LEU A 178 -13.36 14.91 18.29
N GLN A 179 -13.12 16.02 19.00
CA GLN A 179 -13.13 16.04 20.47
C GLN A 179 -14.50 15.69 21.03
N ALA A 180 -15.58 16.22 20.45
CA ALA A 180 -16.96 15.88 20.83
C ALA A 180 -17.33 14.42 20.55
N LEU A 181 -16.71 13.82 19.53
CA LEU A 181 -16.81 12.38 19.25
C LEU A 181 -15.94 11.51 20.16
N GLN A 182 -15.19 12.14 21.06
CA GLN A 182 -14.23 11.47 21.92
C GLN A 182 -13.32 10.56 21.10
N ILE A 183 -12.71 11.04 20.01
CA ILE A 183 -11.89 10.19 19.13
C ILE A 183 -10.70 9.51 19.83
N ILE A 184 -10.11 8.52 19.16
CA ILE A 184 -8.80 7.97 19.48
C ILE A 184 -7.81 8.53 18.45
N PRO A 185 -6.96 9.51 18.80
CA PRO A 185 -5.95 10.04 17.90
C PRO A 185 -4.85 8.99 17.67
N VAL A 186 -4.33 8.91 16.45
CA VAL A 186 -3.24 8.01 16.07
C VAL A 186 -2.26 8.74 15.18
N ASP A 187 -0.99 8.72 15.58
CA ASP A 187 0.12 9.04 14.69
C ASP A 187 0.48 7.77 13.90
N ARG A 188 0.45 7.88 12.57
CA ARG A 188 0.68 6.73 11.68
C ARG A 188 2.16 6.39 11.54
N VAL A 189 3.05 7.32 11.88
CA VAL A 189 4.51 7.18 11.78
C VAL A 189 5.04 6.60 13.09
N ASP A 190 4.57 7.11 14.23
CA ASP A 190 5.05 6.67 15.55
C ASP A 190 4.48 5.29 15.96
N PRO A 191 5.33 4.25 16.11
CA PRO A 191 4.90 2.94 16.62
C PRO A 191 4.31 3.00 18.04
N ALA A 192 4.80 3.87 18.92
CA ALA A 192 4.31 4.00 20.28
C ALA A 192 2.87 4.53 20.28
N SER A 193 2.60 5.59 19.52
CA SER A 193 1.24 6.11 19.30
C SER A 193 0.26 5.03 18.82
N ARG A 194 0.68 4.19 17.86
CA ARG A 194 -0.15 3.05 17.38
C ARG A 194 -0.42 2.03 18.48
N HIS A 195 0.57 1.73 19.31
CA HIS A 195 0.40 0.83 20.45
C HIS A 195 -0.58 1.42 21.48
N HIS A 196 -0.44 2.70 21.81
CA HIS A 196 -1.32 3.40 22.74
C HIS A 196 -2.77 3.41 22.23
N ALA A 197 -2.95 3.67 20.93
CA ALA A 197 -4.26 3.63 20.27
C ALA A 197 -4.95 2.27 20.40
N ALA A 198 -4.21 1.16 20.19
CA ALA A 198 -4.74 -0.18 20.40
C ALA A 198 -5.21 -0.40 21.86
N GLY A 199 -4.46 0.10 22.83
CA GLY A 199 -4.86 0.09 24.24
C GLY A 199 -6.13 0.90 24.52
N HIS A 200 -6.31 2.06 23.86
CA HIS A 200 -7.52 2.86 23.97
C HIS A 200 -8.73 2.18 23.31
N ILE A 201 -8.55 1.57 22.14
CA ILE A 201 -9.59 0.80 21.43
C ILE A 201 -10.11 -0.31 22.35
N ARG A 202 -9.20 -1.12 22.93
CA ARG A 202 -9.57 -2.21 23.84
C ARG A 202 -10.32 -1.71 25.06
N ARG A 203 -9.80 -0.69 25.76
CA ARG A 203 -10.45 -0.13 26.96
C ARG A 203 -11.86 0.38 26.67
N ARG A 204 -12.04 1.12 25.58
CA ARG A 204 -13.35 1.70 25.22
C ARG A 204 -14.31 0.65 24.68
N ALA A 205 -13.83 -0.37 23.98
CA ALA A 205 -14.67 -1.47 23.50
C ALA A 205 -15.25 -2.32 24.64
N ILE A 206 -14.52 -2.51 25.75
CA ILE A 206 -14.96 -3.32 26.89
C ILE A 206 -15.88 -2.53 27.85
N ASP A 207 -15.62 -1.25 28.09
CA ASP A 207 -16.38 -0.46 29.06
C ASP A 207 -17.72 0.01 28.47
N ASN A 208 -18.84 -0.64 28.85
CA ASN A 208 -20.21 -0.40 28.38
C ASN A 208 -20.72 1.05 28.51
N ARG A 209 -20.01 1.92 29.24
CA ARG A 209 -20.32 3.35 29.28
C ARG A 209 -19.97 4.10 28.01
N TRP A 210 -19.01 3.64 27.20
CA TRP A 210 -18.68 4.24 25.90
C TRP A 210 -19.76 3.96 24.82
N PRO A 211 -19.83 4.69 23.70
CA PRO A 211 -20.58 4.23 22.53
C PRO A 211 -19.82 3.09 21.82
N HIS A 212 -20.35 2.59 20.70
CA HIS A 212 -19.60 1.68 19.82
C HIS A 212 -18.25 2.29 19.43
N VAL A 213 -17.23 1.46 19.31
CA VAL A 213 -15.96 1.86 18.67
C VAL A 213 -16.07 1.54 17.19
N MET A 214 -15.82 2.51 16.33
CA MET A 214 -15.88 2.34 14.89
C MET A 214 -14.53 2.61 14.24
N LEU A 215 -14.13 1.69 13.35
CA LEU A 215 -12.86 1.79 12.62
C LEU A 215 -13.06 1.54 11.12
N PHE A 216 -12.21 2.21 10.35
CA PHE A 216 -11.97 1.89 8.95
C PHE A 216 -10.66 1.09 8.88
N PRO A 217 -10.69 -0.25 8.94
CA PRO A 217 -9.47 -1.06 9.09
C PRO A 217 -8.53 -0.96 7.89
N GLU A 218 -8.98 -0.47 6.74
CA GLU A 218 -8.11 -0.10 5.60
C GLU A 218 -7.02 0.92 5.99
N GLY A 219 -7.32 1.81 6.95
CA GLY A 219 -6.40 2.86 7.43
C GLY A 219 -6.16 4.00 6.42
N THR A 220 -6.84 3.96 5.27
CA THR A 220 -6.86 4.97 4.21
C THR A 220 -8.16 4.83 3.41
N THR A 221 -8.39 5.74 2.47
CA THR A 221 -9.52 5.72 1.52
C THR A 221 -9.16 5.00 0.22
N THR A 222 -10.17 4.38 -0.41
CA THR A 222 -10.06 3.67 -1.70
C THR A 222 -11.20 4.05 -2.64
N ASN A 223 -11.10 3.65 -3.90
CA ASN A 223 -12.15 3.87 -4.90
C ASN A 223 -13.32 2.86 -4.81
N GLY A 224 -13.25 1.91 -3.89
CA GLY A 224 -14.27 0.88 -3.67
C GLY A 224 -14.28 -0.26 -4.68
N LYS A 225 -13.32 -0.31 -5.62
CA LYS A 225 -13.20 -1.41 -6.62
C LYS A 225 -12.48 -2.64 -6.08
N ALA A 226 -11.86 -2.54 -4.91
CA ALA A 226 -11.20 -3.64 -4.20
C ALA A 226 -11.13 -3.33 -2.70
N ILE A 227 -11.04 -4.36 -1.86
CA ILE A 227 -10.74 -4.20 -0.43
C ILE A 227 -9.25 -4.44 -0.19
N ILE A 228 -8.57 -3.45 0.39
CA ILE A 228 -7.14 -3.50 0.68
C ILE A 228 -6.83 -4.20 2.02
N SER A 229 -5.55 -4.36 2.36
CA SER A 229 -5.13 -5.00 3.60
C SER A 229 -5.67 -4.26 4.84
N PHE A 230 -6.28 -5.02 5.75
CA PHE A 230 -6.75 -4.50 7.04
C PHE A 230 -5.63 -4.41 8.07
N LYS A 231 -5.60 -3.29 8.80
CA LYS A 231 -4.82 -3.12 10.02
C LYS A 231 -5.48 -3.90 11.16
N THR A 232 -4.66 -4.43 12.07
CA THR A 232 -5.12 -5.31 13.15
C THR A 232 -5.76 -4.59 14.34
N GLY A 233 -5.76 -3.25 14.38
CA GLY A 233 -6.18 -2.48 15.56
C GLY A 233 -7.64 -2.74 16.00
N ALA A 234 -8.56 -2.99 15.08
CA ALA A 234 -9.95 -3.34 15.40
C ALA A 234 -10.09 -4.77 15.95
N PHE A 235 -9.13 -5.63 15.66
CA PHE A 235 -9.19 -7.08 15.86
C PHE A 235 -8.32 -7.57 17.02
N SER A 236 -7.28 -6.79 17.38
CA SER A 236 -6.38 -7.09 18.49
C SER A 236 -7.04 -7.19 19.87
N PRO A 237 -8.18 -6.54 20.17
CA PRO A 237 -8.89 -6.78 21.43
C PRO A 237 -9.46 -8.20 21.59
N GLY A 238 -9.58 -8.98 20.50
CA GLY A 238 -10.20 -10.30 20.55
C GLY A 238 -11.71 -10.27 20.83
N LEU A 239 -12.38 -9.17 20.48
CA LEU A 239 -13.82 -8.96 20.69
C LEU A 239 -14.61 -9.18 19.40
N PRO A 240 -15.92 -9.50 19.47
CA PRO A 240 -16.77 -9.58 18.29
C PRO A 240 -16.83 -8.23 17.54
N VAL A 241 -16.80 -8.31 16.21
CA VAL A 241 -16.92 -7.15 15.33
C VAL A 241 -18.15 -7.29 14.46
N GLN A 242 -18.83 -6.19 14.18
CA GLN A 242 -19.85 -6.15 13.14
C GLN A 242 -19.32 -5.42 11.92
N PRO A 243 -19.15 -6.09 10.77
CA PRO A 243 -18.82 -5.42 9.54
C PRO A 243 -20.03 -4.65 8.99
N MET A 244 -19.77 -3.45 8.50
CA MET A 244 -20.72 -2.61 7.76
C MET A 244 -20.08 -2.26 6.43
N ILE A 245 -20.80 -2.40 5.34
CA ILE A 245 -20.30 -2.03 4.01
C ILE A 245 -21.09 -0.85 3.47
N ILE A 246 -20.39 0.07 2.82
CA ILE A 246 -20.94 1.26 2.18
C ILE A 246 -20.64 1.16 0.68
N ARG A 247 -21.68 1.31 -0.13
CA ARG A 247 -21.61 1.38 -1.60
C ARG A 247 -22.03 2.76 -2.06
N TYR A 248 -21.41 3.23 -3.12
CA TYR A 248 -21.79 4.47 -3.79
C TYR A 248 -22.12 4.18 -5.25
N PRO A 249 -23.34 3.72 -5.58
CA PRO A 249 -23.76 3.57 -6.96
C PRO A 249 -23.64 4.91 -7.71
N HIS A 250 -22.90 4.94 -8.81
CA HIS A 250 -22.67 6.16 -9.57
C HIS A 250 -22.49 5.88 -11.05
N LYS A 251 -22.78 6.88 -11.89
CA LYS A 251 -22.53 6.85 -13.33
C LYS A 251 -21.35 7.73 -13.74
N TYR A 252 -21.19 8.89 -13.10
CA TYR A 252 -20.21 9.91 -13.52
C TYR A 252 -19.29 10.38 -12.40
N VAL A 253 -19.76 10.45 -11.15
CA VAL A 253 -18.98 10.98 -10.02
C VAL A 253 -18.87 9.90 -8.95
N ASN A 254 -17.66 9.43 -8.72
CA ASN A 254 -17.32 8.58 -7.58
C ASN A 254 -16.93 9.49 -6.40
N PRO A 255 -17.56 9.38 -5.21
CA PRO A 255 -17.21 10.20 -4.04
C PRO A 255 -15.88 9.81 -3.37
N CYS A 256 -15.10 8.92 -3.97
CA CYS A 256 -13.84 8.46 -3.39
C CYS A 256 -12.83 9.59 -3.22
N TRP A 257 -12.18 9.62 -2.07
CA TRP A 257 -11.05 10.51 -1.85
C TRP A 257 -9.76 9.78 -2.20
N CYS A 258 -9.46 9.77 -3.49
CA CYS A 258 -8.22 9.22 -4.06
C CYS A 258 -7.42 10.34 -4.74
N ASP A 259 -6.93 10.12 -5.96
CA ASP A 259 -6.12 11.06 -6.75
C ASP A 259 -6.94 12.04 -7.60
N GLN A 260 -8.23 12.25 -7.28
CA GLN A 260 -9.15 13.08 -8.06
C GLN A 260 -8.99 14.61 -7.87
N GLY A 261 -7.78 15.11 -7.65
CA GLY A 261 -7.54 16.56 -7.44
C GLY A 261 -7.92 17.07 -6.05
N GLY A 262 -8.12 16.17 -5.08
CA GLY A 262 -8.30 16.48 -3.66
C GLY A 262 -9.77 16.63 -3.19
N PRO A 263 -9.98 16.78 -1.87
CA PRO A 263 -11.31 16.70 -1.27
C PRO A 263 -12.25 17.84 -1.70
N LEU A 264 -11.71 19.01 -2.05
CA LEU A 264 -12.52 20.15 -2.52
C LEU A 264 -13.10 19.93 -3.91
N VAL A 265 -12.37 19.23 -4.81
CA VAL A 265 -12.86 18.90 -6.15
C VAL A 265 -13.98 17.89 -6.05
N VAL A 266 -13.81 16.85 -5.23
CA VAL A 266 -14.86 15.86 -4.94
C VAL A 266 -16.08 16.54 -4.30
N LEU A 267 -15.87 17.45 -3.34
CA LEU A 267 -16.96 18.22 -2.72
C LEU A 267 -17.71 19.04 -3.77
N LEU A 268 -17.01 19.77 -4.64
CA LEU A 268 -17.62 20.53 -5.73
C LEU A 268 -18.50 19.61 -6.60
N GLN A 269 -17.96 18.47 -7.03
CA GLN A 269 -18.68 17.51 -7.88
C GLN A 269 -19.94 16.96 -7.21
N LEU A 270 -19.88 16.64 -5.91
CA LEU A 270 -21.04 16.15 -5.15
C LEU A 270 -22.09 17.24 -4.96
N MET A 271 -21.66 18.47 -4.69
CA MET A 271 -22.54 19.61 -4.44
C MET A 271 -23.20 20.13 -5.73
N THR A 272 -22.63 19.84 -6.90
CA THR A 272 -23.20 20.10 -8.24
C THR A 272 -23.80 18.84 -8.89
N GLN A 273 -24.31 17.91 -8.09
CA GLN A 273 -25.17 16.80 -8.53
C GLN A 273 -26.60 17.01 -8.03
N PHE A 274 -27.61 16.72 -8.84
CA PHE A 274 -28.99 16.72 -8.36
C PHE A 274 -29.19 15.69 -7.24
N VAL A 275 -28.75 14.45 -7.47
CA VAL A 275 -28.85 13.34 -6.53
C VAL A 275 -27.54 12.56 -6.51
N ASN A 276 -27.13 12.15 -5.31
CA ASN A 276 -26.06 11.19 -5.09
C ASN A 276 -26.63 9.96 -4.37
N TYR A 277 -26.05 8.78 -4.64
CA TYR A 277 -26.56 7.52 -4.10
C TYR A 277 -25.54 6.91 -3.13
N MET A 278 -26.04 6.42 -2.00
CA MET A 278 -25.29 5.70 -0.99
C MET A 278 -26.17 4.54 -0.51
N GLU A 279 -25.59 3.34 -0.40
CA GLU A 279 -26.25 2.18 0.18
C GLU A 279 -25.41 1.62 1.31
N VAL A 280 -26.06 1.24 2.41
CA VAL A 280 -25.38 0.69 3.59
C VAL A 280 -25.94 -0.68 3.91
N GLU A 281 -25.08 -1.63 4.23
CA GLU A 281 -25.45 -2.97 4.63
C GLU A 281 -24.65 -3.42 5.85
N TYR A 282 -25.36 -3.87 6.89
CA TYR A 282 -24.74 -4.49 8.06
C TYR A 282 -24.63 -5.99 7.83
N LEU A 283 -23.41 -6.50 7.88
CA LEU A 283 -23.13 -7.93 7.80
C LEU A 283 -23.35 -8.60 9.17
N PRO A 284 -23.49 -9.93 9.22
CA PRO A 284 -23.58 -10.68 10.46
C PRO A 284 -22.39 -10.38 11.40
N VAL A 285 -22.65 -10.43 12.70
CA VAL A 285 -21.59 -10.29 13.71
C VAL A 285 -20.59 -11.44 13.55
N MET A 286 -19.30 -11.09 13.57
CA MET A 286 -18.21 -12.06 13.48
C MET A 286 -17.47 -12.08 14.81
N SER A 287 -17.38 -13.25 15.43
CA SER A 287 -16.57 -13.47 16.62
C SER A 287 -15.24 -14.14 16.24
N PRO A 288 -14.12 -13.77 16.90
CA PRO A 288 -12.86 -14.45 16.68
C PRO A 288 -12.88 -15.87 17.26
N THR A 289 -12.23 -16.81 16.58
CA THR A 289 -11.91 -18.14 17.11
C THR A 289 -10.72 -18.07 18.07
N VAL A 290 -10.48 -19.14 18.84
CA VAL A 290 -9.31 -19.20 19.77
C VAL A 290 -7.98 -18.99 19.04
N LYS A 291 -7.83 -19.49 17.81
CA LYS A 291 -6.65 -19.28 16.98
C LYS A 291 -6.49 -17.81 16.58
N GLU A 292 -7.58 -17.20 16.16
CA GLU A 292 -7.65 -15.80 15.74
C GLU A 292 -7.47 -14.81 16.89
N MET A 293 -7.81 -15.19 18.12
CA MET A 293 -7.49 -14.39 19.31
C MET A 293 -5.97 -14.30 19.54
N LYS A 294 -5.22 -15.36 19.19
CA LYS A 294 -3.75 -15.35 19.23
C LYS A 294 -3.13 -14.63 18.04
N ASN A 295 -3.79 -14.70 16.87
CA ASN A 295 -3.35 -14.01 15.66
C ASN A 295 -4.45 -13.10 15.09
N PRO A 296 -4.52 -11.83 15.54
CA PRO A 296 -5.52 -10.87 15.07
C PRO A 296 -5.51 -10.62 13.56
N ARG A 297 -4.40 -10.92 12.86
CA ARG A 297 -4.30 -10.79 11.40
C ARG A 297 -5.19 -11.80 10.68
N GLU A 298 -5.32 -13.02 11.22
CA GLU A 298 -6.21 -14.03 10.64
C GLU A 298 -7.67 -13.58 10.73
N PHE A 299 -8.06 -13.02 11.88
CA PHE A 299 -9.41 -12.48 12.05
C PHE A 299 -9.69 -11.31 11.09
N ALA A 300 -8.74 -10.38 10.99
CA ALA A 300 -8.81 -9.27 10.06
C ALA A 300 -8.97 -9.76 8.61
N ASN A 301 -8.22 -10.79 8.21
CA ASN A 301 -8.29 -11.37 6.87
C ASN A 301 -9.64 -12.05 6.59
N ARG A 302 -10.22 -12.76 7.58
CA ARG A 302 -11.53 -13.39 7.44
C ARG A 302 -12.63 -12.34 7.30
N VAL A 303 -12.63 -11.32 8.17
CA VAL A 303 -13.58 -10.20 8.10
C VAL A 303 -13.46 -9.44 6.77
N ARG A 304 -12.21 -9.17 6.34
CA ARG A 304 -11.93 -8.58 5.03
C ARG A 304 -12.54 -9.39 3.88
N SER A 305 -12.37 -10.71 3.92
CA SER A 305 -12.86 -11.60 2.87
C SER A 305 -14.39 -11.63 2.82
N GLU A 306 -15.06 -11.64 3.98
CA GLU A 306 -16.53 -11.56 4.03
C GLU A 306 -17.06 -10.21 3.52
N MET A 307 -16.40 -9.10 3.87
CA MET A 307 -16.74 -7.78 3.34
C MET A 307 -16.54 -7.70 1.82
N ALA A 308 -15.44 -8.23 1.30
CA ALA A 308 -15.16 -8.26 -0.13
C ALA A 308 -16.17 -9.10 -0.92
N LYS A 309 -16.56 -10.27 -0.38
CA LYS A 309 -17.63 -11.11 -0.95
C LYS A 309 -18.95 -10.35 -1.02
N ALA A 310 -19.36 -9.69 0.06
CA ALA A 310 -20.61 -8.94 0.10
C ALA A 310 -20.59 -7.72 -0.84
N LEU A 311 -19.42 -7.08 -1.01
CA LEU A 311 -19.23 -5.98 -1.96
C LEU A 311 -19.09 -6.43 -3.42
N HIS A 312 -18.90 -7.73 -3.67
CA HIS A 312 -18.57 -8.29 -4.99
C HIS A 312 -17.30 -7.68 -5.62
N VAL A 313 -16.26 -7.49 -4.81
CA VAL A 313 -14.97 -6.93 -5.23
C VAL A 313 -13.81 -7.82 -4.80
N PRO A 314 -12.67 -7.81 -5.50
CA PRO A 314 -11.50 -8.57 -5.08
C PRO A 314 -10.84 -7.99 -3.82
N CYS A 315 -10.13 -8.86 -3.10
CA CYS A 315 -9.14 -8.45 -2.11
C CYS A 315 -7.81 -8.15 -2.79
N THR A 316 -7.09 -7.13 -2.35
CA THR A 316 -5.71 -6.85 -2.77
C THR A 316 -4.80 -6.69 -1.55
N GLU A 317 -3.50 -6.87 -1.73
CA GLU A 317 -2.52 -6.76 -0.63
C GLU A 317 -1.91 -5.35 -0.52
N HIS A 318 -2.48 -4.36 -1.21
CA HIS A 318 -2.18 -2.95 -1.00
C HIS A 318 -2.40 -2.51 0.44
N ASN A 319 -1.68 -1.48 0.85
CA ASN A 319 -1.87 -0.79 2.11
C ASN A 319 -1.44 0.70 1.99
N PHE A 320 -1.51 1.45 3.09
CA PHE A 320 -1.15 2.88 3.12
C PHE A 320 0.28 3.20 2.63
N LEU A 321 1.23 2.28 2.76
CA LEU A 321 2.61 2.47 2.30
C LEU A 321 2.71 2.51 0.78
N ASP A 322 1.81 1.83 0.05
CA ASP A 322 1.74 1.94 -1.41
C ASP A 322 1.43 3.39 -1.83
N ILE A 323 0.56 4.11 -1.10
CA ILE A 323 0.28 5.53 -1.36
C ILE A 323 1.53 6.39 -1.11
N LYS A 324 2.22 6.16 0.00
CA LYS A 324 3.46 6.89 0.32
C LYS A 324 4.53 6.67 -0.76
N LEU A 325 4.68 5.43 -1.22
CA LEU A 325 5.64 5.09 -2.25
C LEU A 325 5.25 5.69 -3.61
N ALA A 326 3.96 5.70 -3.95
CA ALA A 326 3.46 6.39 -5.13
C ALA A 326 3.73 7.91 -5.08
N MET A 327 3.57 8.55 -3.91
CA MET A 327 3.94 9.96 -3.73
C MET A 327 5.45 10.19 -3.86
N ALA A 328 6.28 9.29 -3.33
CA ALA A 328 7.74 9.34 -3.52
C ALA A 328 8.12 9.20 -5.00
N ALA A 329 7.48 8.27 -5.72
CA ALA A 329 7.70 8.06 -7.15
C ALA A 329 7.30 9.31 -7.96
N GLN A 330 6.21 9.98 -7.59
CA GLN A 330 5.80 11.24 -8.22
C GLN A 330 6.86 12.33 -8.10
N LYS A 331 7.49 12.47 -6.93
CA LYS A 331 8.58 13.44 -6.71
C LYS A 331 9.79 13.16 -7.59
N LEU A 332 10.03 11.89 -7.90
CA LEU A 332 11.07 11.42 -8.81
C LEU A 332 10.61 11.42 -10.28
N LYS A 333 9.45 11.98 -10.60
CA LYS A 333 8.84 12.02 -11.95
C LYS A 333 8.61 10.63 -12.57
N GLN A 334 8.54 9.59 -11.75
CA GLN A 334 8.24 8.24 -12.18
C GLN A 334 6.72 8.04 -12.32
N PRO A 335 6.25 7.21 -13.27
CA PRO A 335 4.82 6.96 -13.43
C PRO A 335 4.22 6.24 -12.22
N THR A 336 3.24 6.87 -11.58
CA THR A 336 2.68 6.44 -10.29
C THR A 336 1.44 5.54 -10.41
N GLY A 337 0.68 5.69 -11.50
CA GLY A 337 -0.64 5.04 -11.65
C GLY A 337 -0.59 3.55 -12.02
N ARG A 338 0.57 3.05 -12.47
CA ARG A 338 0.76 1.67 -12.96
C ARG A 338 1.65 0.80 -12.06
N SER A 339 2.23 1.37 -11.01
CA SER A 339 3.28 0.74 -10.19
C SER A 339 2.83 0.50 -8.76
N LEU A 340 1.58 0.06 -8.56
CA LEU A 340 1.20 -0.42 -7.24
C LEU A 340 1.75 -1.83 -7.05
N ILE A 341 2.69 -1.90 -6.10
CA ILE A 341 3.51 -3.06 -5.82
C ILE A 341 2.77 -4.13 -4.99
N GLU A 342 1.66 -3.74 -4.36
CA GLU A 342 1.02 -4.46 -3.26
C GLU A 342 2.01 -4.63 -2.10
N PHE A 343 2.38 -3.53 -1.43
CA PHE A 343 3.44 -3.51 -0.42
C PHE A 343 3.22 -4.55 0.68
N GLY A 344 1.96 -4.82 1.06
CA GLY A 344 1.64 -5.85 2.05
C GLY A 344 2.01 -7.27 1.63
N LYS A 345 2.13 -7.54 0.32
CA LYS A 345 2.65 -8.78 -0.23
C LYS A 345 4.18 -8.82 -0.17
N MET A 346 4.83 -7.71 -0.52
CA MET A 346 6.29 -7.59 -0.48
C MET A 346 6.85 -7.70 0.94
N GLU A 347 6.19 -7.08 1.91
CA GLU A 347 6.51 -7.21 3.34
C GLU A 347 6.45 -8.69 3.80
N LYS A 348 5.44 -9.44 3.35
CA LYS A 348 5.27 -10.86 3.73
C LYS A 348 6.27 -11.80 3.07
N LEU A 349 6.54 -11.59 1.78
CA LEU A 349 7.40 -12.47 1.00
C LEU A 349 8.88 -12.21 1.28
N PHE A 350 9.26 -10.94 1.45
CA PHE A 350 10.67 -10.54 1.50
C PHE A 350 11.05 -9.84 2.80
N ARG A 351 10.15 -9.67 3.79
CA ARG A 351 10.42 -8.91 5.03
C ARG A 351 10.90 -7.48 4.77
N LEU A 352 10.48 -6.92 3.63
CA LEU A 352 10.87 -5.59 3.18
C LEU A 352 10.20 -4.49 4.00
N ASP A 353 10.99 -3.55 4.52
CA ASP A 353 10.49 -2.34 5.15
C ASP A 353 10.39 -1.15 4.18
N TYR A 354 9.72 -0.10 4.64
CA TYR A 354 9.41 1.07 3.81
C TYR A 354 10.65 1.86 3.40
N ASN A 355 11.67 1.95 4.26
CA ASN A 355 12.85 2.75 3.97
C ASN A 355 13.67 2.09 2.86
N THR A 356 13.93 0.79 2.98
CA THR A 356 14.61 0.03 1.91
C THR A 356 13.84 0.10 0.59
N ALA A 357 12.51 0.03 0.61
CA ALA A 357 11.71 0.17 -0.61
C ALA A 357 11.83 1.58 -1.24
N GLN A 358 11.98 2.62 -0.41
CA GLN A 358 12.19 3.98 -0.88
C GLN A 358 13.60 4.15 -1.49
N ASP A 359 14.61 3.52 -0.92
CA ASP A 359 15.97 3.53 -1.47
C ASP A 359 16.01 2.80 -2.83
N TYR A 360 15.35 1.65 -2.93
CA TYR A 360 15.22 0.93 -4.19
C TYR A 360 14.41 1.70 -5.24
N LEU A 361 13.45 2.53 -4.83
CA LEU A 361 12.74 3.42 -5.73
C LEU A 361 13.65 4.52 -6.30
N ALA A 362 14.53 5.09 -5.46
CA ALA A 362 15.51 6.08 -5.91
C ALA A 362 16.46 5.46 -6.95
N LYS A 363 16.94 4.23 -6.69
CA LYS A 363 17.75 3.46 -7.64
C LYS A 363 17.01 3.18 -8.94
N PHE A 364 15.80 2.64 -8.87
CA PHE A 364 14.99 2.36 -10.04
C PHE A 364 14.81 3.62 -10.90
N SER A 365 14.60 4.78 -10.26
CA SER A 365 14.48 6.05 -10.98
C SER A 365 15.78 6.53 -11.62
N ALA A 366 16.94 6.18 -11.06
CA ALA A 366 18.23 6.51 -11.66
C ALA A 366 18.52 5.66 -12.91
N ILE A 367 18.08 4.40 -12.90
CA ILE A 367 18.24 3.46 -14.02
C ILE A 367 17.23 3.75 -15.15
N ASN A 368 15.97 4.02 -14.81
CA ASN A 368 14.90 4.32 -15.76
C ASN A 368 14.97 5.78 -16.26
N VAL A 369 15.99 6.08 -17.07
CA VAL A 369 16.25 7.40 -17.67
C VAL A 369 15.13 7.81 -18.63
N SER A 370 14.52 6.84 -19.32
CA SER A 370 13.37 7.10 -20.20
C SER A 370 12.12 7.57 -19.47
N HIS A 371 12.06 7.38 -18.14
CA HIS A 371 10.88 7.61 -17.30
C HIS A 371 9.63 6.85 -17.81
N SER A 372 9.83 5.75 -18.55
CA SER A 372 8.75 4.95 -19.14
C SER A 372 7.93 4.19 -18.09
N GLY A 373 8.56 3.94 -16.94
CA GLY A 373 8.04 3.11 -15.84
C GLY A 373 8.56 1.68 -15.89
N TYR A 374 9.39 1.38 -16.88
CA TYR A 374 10.04 0.10 -17.10
C TYR A 374 11.52 0.34 -17.33
N VAL A 375 12.35 -0.57 -16.86
CA VAL A 375 13.77 -0.63 -17.15
C VAL A 375 13.98 -1.68 -18.23
N THR A 376 14.50 -1.26 -19.37
CA THR A 376 14.93 -2.15 -20.45
C THR A 376 16.27 -2.81 -20.12
N PHE A 377 16.65 -3.86 -20.85
CA PHE A 377 17.94 -4.52 -20.64
C PHE A 377 19.12 -3.56 -20.90
N ASP A 378 19.04 -2.74 -21.93
CA ASP A 378 20.08 -1.75 -22.24
C ASP A 378 20.19 -0.67 -21.14
N GLU A 379 19.07 -0.17 -20.61
CA GLU A 379 19.08 0.76 -19.46
C GLU A 379 19.67 0.11 -18.21
N PHE A 380 19.35 -1.17 -17.95
CA PHE A 380 19.90 -1.92 -16.83
C PHE A 380 21.42 -2.06 -16.93
N LEU A 381 21.93 -2.47 -18.10
CA LEU A 381 23.38 -2.61 -18.34
C LEU A 381 24.11 -1.27 -18.30
N ALA A 382 23.55 -0.22 -18.91
CA ALA A 382 24.14 1.11 -18.94
C ALA A 382 24.30 1.69 -17.53
N ALA A 383 23.34 1.45 -16.64
CA ALA A 383 23.42 1.91 -15.25
C ALA A 383 24.47 1.16 -14.42
N LEU A 384 24.79 -0.08 -14.78
CA LEU A 384 25.84 -0.88 -14.14
C LEU A 384 27.21 -0.71 -14.79
N ASP A 385 27.28 -0.01 -15.93
CA ASP A 385 28.46 0.05 -16.80
C ASP A 385 28.98 -1.35 -17.15
N LEU A 386 28.08 -2.31 -17.40
CA LEU A 386 28.45 -3.71 -17.69
C LEU A 386 28.09 -4.12 -19.14
N PRO A 387 28.90 -4.99 -19.78
CA PRO A 387 28.60 -5.47 -21.11
C PRO A 387 27.47 -6.50 -21.13
N LYS A 388 26.86 -6.69 -22.30
CA LYS A 388 25.91 -7.77 -22.53
C LYS A 388 26.65 -9.11 -22.55
N THR A 389 26.31 -9.99 -21.62
CA THR A 389 26.83 -11.36 -21.53
C THR A 389 25.70 -12.32 -21.13
N PRO A 390 25.86 -13.64 -21.31
CA PRO A 390 24.88 -14.61 -20.82
C PRO A 390 24.61 -14.48 -19.31
N ILE A 391 25.61 -14.06 -18.53
CA ILE A 391 25.49 -13.84 -17.08
C ILE A 391 24.61 -12.63 -16.79
N THR A 392 24.82 -11.50 -17.48
CA THR A 392 24.01 -10.30 -17.26
C THR A 392 22.58 -10.47 -17.76
N GLU A 393 22.37 -11.25 -18.82
CA GLU A 393 21.04 -11.67 -19.29
C GLU A 393 20.33 -12.56 -18.28
N GLN A 394 21.03 -13.54 -17.69
CA GLN A 394 20.47 -14.39 -16.62
C GLN A 394 20.05 -13.56 -15.40
N VAL A 395 20.86 -12.59 -14.97
CA VAL A 395 20.50 -11.68 -13.87
C VAL A 395 19.34 -10.78 -14.28
N PHE A 396 19.29 -10.27 -15.51
CA PHE A 396 18.15 -9.48 -15.95
C PHE A 396 16.85 -10.29 -15.87
N HIS A 397 16.86 -11.56 -16.30
CA HIS A 397 15.71 -12.46 -16.19
C HIS A 397 15.31 -12.78 -14.74
N LEU A 398 16.25 -12.77 -13.78
CA LEU A 398 15.91 -12.89 -12.35
C LEU A 398 14.95 -11.76 -11.91
N PHE A 399 15.13 -10.57 -12.49
CA PHE A 399 14.31 -9.40 -12.21
C PHE A 399 13.07 -9.33 -13.13
N ASP A 400 13.19 -9.63 -14.43
CA ASP A 400 12.06 -9.70 -15.39
C ASP A 400 11.24 -10.98 -15.20
N ARG A 401 10.49 -11.00 -14.10
CA ARG A 401 9.74 -12.18 -13.66
C ARG A 401 8.57 -12.55 -14.56
N GLN A 402 8.10 -11.62 -15.36
CA GLN A 402 7.00 -11.84 -16.29
C GLN A 402 7.49 -12.16 -17.71
N GLY A 403 8.81 -12.11 -17.95
CA GLY A 403 9.44 -12.50 -19.21
C GLY A 403 9.02 -11.61 -20.37
N HIS A 404 8.72 -10.34 -20.11
CA HIS A 404 8.25 -9.39 -21.12
C HIS A 404 9.36 -8.45 -21.62
N GLY A 405 10.62 -8.75 -21.34
CA GLY A 405 11.81 -8.04 -21.82
C GLY A 405 12.04 -6.69 -21.14
N SER A 406 11.37 -6.42 -20.03
CA SER A 406 11.54 -5.18 -19.28
C SER A 406 11.18 -5.39 -17.81
N ILE A 407 11.70 -4.55 -16.93
CA ILE A 407 11.53 -4.68 -15.48
C ILE A 407 10.70 -3.50 -14.99
N ASN A 408 9.51 -3.76 -14.45
CA ASN A 408 8.76 -2.72 -13.75
C ASN A 408 9.27 -2.54 -12.30
N PHE A 409 8.88 -1.47 -11.62
CA PHE A 409 9.36 -1.22 -10.26
C PHE A 409 8.99 -2.34 -9.25
N ARG A 410 7.84 -3.02 -9.42
CA ARG A 410 7.43 -4.12 -8.54
C ARG A 410 8.35 -5.32 -8.66
N GLU A 411 8.77 -5.63 -9.88
CA GLU A 411 9.75 -6.66 -10.21
C GLU A 411 11.14 -6.30 -9.73
N PHE A 412 11.58 -5.06 -9.99
CA PHE A 412 12.87 -4.55 -9.53
C PHE A 412 13.01 -4.66 -8.01
N LEU A 413 11.97 -4.21 -7.29
CA LEU A 413 11.88 -4.29 -5.85
C LEU A 413 11.97 -5.75 -5.34
N ALA A 414 11.24 -6.67 -5.99
CA ALA A 414 11.23 -8.07 -5.61
C ALA A 414 12.58 -8.76 -5.88
N GLY A 415 13.24 -8.42 -7.00
CA GLY A 415 14.57 -8.92 -7.35
C GLY A 415 15.62 -8.50 -6.33
N LEU A 416 15.73 -7.19 -6.05
CA LEU A 416 16.67 -6.69 -5.04
C LEU A 416 16.38 -7.26 -3.65
N ALA A 417 15.10 -7.31 -3.24
CA ALA A 417 14.74 -7.84 -1.93
C ALA A 417 15.02 -9.35 -1.83
N PHE A 418 14.92 -10.11 -2.91
CA PHE A 418 15.28 -11.53 -2.93
C PHE A 418 16.79 -11.74 -2.75
N VAL A 419 17.61 -10.98 -3.47
CA VAL A 419 19.08 -11.05 -3.37
C VAL A 419 19.52 -10.62 -1.96
N SER A 420 19.07 -9.46 -1.49
CA SER A 420 19.50 -8.87 -0.21
C SER A 420 19.10 -9.67 1.02
N ASN A 421 17.92 -10.31 1.01
CA ASN A 421 17.44 -11.07 2.17
C ASN A 421 17.88 -12.53 2.15
N HIS A 422 18.68 -12.96 1.16
CA HIS A 422 19.15 -14.32 1.12
C HIS A 422 20.06 -14.62 2.32
N THR A 423 19.88 -15.76 2.98
CA THR A 423 20.63 -16.10 4.21
C THR A 423 22.14 -16.21 3.99
N SER A 424 22.55 -16.44 2.75
CA SER A 424 23.96 -16.48 2.37
C SER A 424 24.53 -15.10 1.99
N PHE A 425 23.76 -14.01 2.02
CA PHE A 425 24.20 -12.70 1.52
C PHE A 425 25.55 -12.29 2.12
N ALA A 426 25.65 -12.28 3.45
CA ALA A 426 26.89 -11.89 4.14
C ALA A 426 28.05 -12.87 3.87
N SER A 427 27.79 -14.18 3.85
CA SER A 427 28.83 -15.18 3.55
C SER A 427 29.28 -15.12 2.09
N THR A 428 28.39 -14.80 1.15
CA THR A 428 28.71 -14.69 -0.26
C THR A 428 29.49 -13.41 -0.56
N VAL A 429 29.16 -12.29 0.10
CA VAL A 429 29.99 -11.07 0.05
C VAL A 429 31.41 -11.37 0.54
N LYS A 430 31.55 -12.12 1.65
CA LYS A 430 32.86 -12.53 2.19
C LYS A 430 33.62 -13.48 1.25
N ALA A 431 32.93 -14.46 0.67
CA ALA A 431 33.52 -15.39 -0.27
C ALA A 431 33.94 -14.69 -1.57
N ALA A 432 33.16 -13.71 -2.04
CA ALA A 432 33.49 -12.90 -3.20
C ALA A 432 34.74 -12.05 -2.95
N PHE A 433 34.85 -11.40 -1.79
CA PHE A 433 36.05 -10.65 -1.41
C PHE A 433 37.29 -11.55 -1.42
N LYS A 434 37.21 -12.70 -0.73
CA LYS A 434 38.32 -13.68 -0.67
C LYS A 434 38.66 -14.29 -2.04
N ALA A 435 37.71 -14.39 -2.96
CA ALA A 435 37.98 -14.88 -4.30
C ALA A 435 38.70 -13.84 -5.18
N CYS A 436 38.50 -12.54 -4.88
CA CYS A 436 39.20 -11.44 -5.53
C CYS A 436 40.60 -11.21 -4.94
N ASP A 437 40.76 -11.35 -3.62
CA ASP A 437 42.03 -11.21 -2.89
C ASP A 437 42.93 -12.43 -3.18
N THR A 438 43.85 -12.28 -4.14
CA THR A 438 44.69 -13.39 -4.61
C THR A 438 45.98 -13.55 -3.83
N ASN A 439 46.46 -12.47 -3.22
CA ASN A 439 47.68 -12.47 -2.43
C ASN A 439 47.42 -12.63 -0.91
N ASP A 440 46.14 -12.66 -0.48
CA ASP A 440 45.66 -12.81 0.91
C ASP A 440 46.21 -11.72 1.83
N ASP A 441 46.39 -10.50 1.30
CA ASP A 441 46.89 -9.35 2.06
C ASP A 441 45.77 -8.59 2.81
N GLY A 442 44.51 -8.95 2.56
CA GLY A 442 43.34 -8.41 3.24
C GLY A 442 42.76 -7.15 2.62
N THR A 443 43.32 -6.64 1.52
CA THR A 443 42.75 -5.58 0.69
C THR A 443 42.64 -6.03 -0.76
N LEU A 444 41.92 -5.29 -1.60
CA LEU A 444 41.88 -5.58 -3.04
C LEU A 444 42.62 -4.49 -3.79
N SER A 445 43.74 -4.86 -4.41
CA SER A 445 44.45 -3.98 -5.33
C SER A 445 43.69 -3.82 -6.64
N ARG A 446 43.99 -2.75 -7.39
CA ARG A 446 43.38 -2.50 -8.69
C ARG A 446 43.56 -3.67 -9.67
N ASP A 447 44.76 -4.25 -9.70
CA ASP A 447 45.09 -5.36 -10.60
C ASP A 447 44.27 -6.61 -10.25
N GLU A 448 43.96 -6.83 -8.97
CA GLU A 448 43.14 -7.96 -8.49
C GLU A 448 41.67 -7.80 -8.84
N VAL A 449 41.13 -6.58 -8.68
CA VAL A 449 39.76 -6.27 -9.12
C VAL A 449 39.66 -6.37 -10.63
N GLU A 450 40.61 -5.82 -11.38
CA GLU A 450 40.66 -5.91 -12.85
C GLU A 450 40.72 -7.37 -13.30
N SER A 451 41.63 -8.16 -12.73
CA SER A 451 41.79 -9.58 -13.04
C SER A 451 40.52 -10.38 -12.74
N SER A 452 39.82 -10.06 -11.65
CA SER A 452 38.59 -10.74 -11.26
C SER A 452 37.41 -10.36 -12.16
N LEU A 453 37.28 -9.08 -12.52
CA LEU A 453 36.25 -8.61 -13.44
C LEU A 453 36.46 -9.14 -14.85
N LEU A 454 37.70 -9.17 -15.36
CA LEU A 454 38.01 -9.69 -16.70
C LEU A 454 37.77 -11.20 -16.84
N LYS A 455 37.85 -11.97 -15.74
CA LYS A 455 37.45 -13.38 -15.74
C LYS A 455 35.94 -13.55 -15.99
N ILE A 456 35.13 -12.62 -15.50
CA ILE A 456 33.66 -12.63 -15.67
C ILE A 456 33.27 -11.94 -16.99
N PHE A 457 33.98 -10.88 -17.35
CA PHE A 457 33.72 -9.99 -18.47
C PHE A 457 34.98 -9.80 -19.31
N PRO A 458 35.31 -10.73 -20.22
CA PRO A 458 36.55 -10.66 -21.01
C PRO A 458 36.70 -9.41 -21.87
N GLU A 459 35.57 -8.80 -22.27
CA GLU A 459 35.51 -7.61 -23.12
C GLU A 459 35.28 -6.31 -22.33
N LEU A 460 35.46 -6.33 -21.00
CA LEU A 460 35.25 -5.13 -20.18
C LEU A 460 36.28 -4.06 -20.51
N ALA A 461 35.81 -2.84 -20.79
CA ALA A 461 36.70 -1.73 -21.13
C ALA A 461 37.57 -1.34 -19.91
N PRO A 462 38.87 -1.04 -20.07
CA PRO A 462 39.74 -0.63 -18.95
C PRO A 462 39.22 0.62 -18.21
N LEU A 463 38.55 1.52 -18.92
CA LEU A 463 37.94 2.72 -18.34
C LEU A 463 36.77 2.38 -17.39
N THR A 464 36.05 1.30 -17.65
CA THR A 464 34.95 0.84 -16.81
C THR A 464 35.47 0.22 -15.52
N VAL A 465 36.53 -0.59 -15.59
CA VAL A 465 37.22 -1.13 -14.41
C VAL A 465 37.71 0.00 -13.51
N LEU A 466 38.32 1.02 -14.10
CA LEU A 466 38.74 2.25 -13.40
C LEU A 466 37.60 2.92 -12.65
N LYS A 467 36.48 3.17 -13.33
CA LYS A 467 35.32 3.82 -12.70
C LYS A 467 34.72 2.97 -11.59
N LEU A 468 34.64 1.66 -11.76
CA LEU A 468 34.12 0.75 -10.73
C LEU A 468 35.05 0.74 -9.52
N PHE A 469 36.37 0.71 -9.74
CA PHE A 469 37.36 0.79 -8.67
C PHE A 469 37.24 2.11 -7.90
N ASP A 470 37.19 3.25 -8.58
CA ASP A 470 37.04 4.58 -7.97
C ASP A 470 35.71 4.73 -7.19
N GLN A 471 34.67 3.96 -7.55
CA GLN A 471 33.41 3.92 -6.80
C GLN A 471 33.48 3.05 -5.53
N LEU A 472 34.37 2.06 -5.52
CA LEU A 472 34.60 1.15 -4.40
C LEU A 472 35.57 1.76 -3.38
N ASP A 473 36.64 2.41 -3.84
CA ASP A 473 37.68 3.07 -3.04
C ASP A 473 37.20 4.46 -2.56
N ILE A 474 36.58 4.50 -1.37
CA ILE A 474 35.89 5.68 -0.83
C ILE A 474 36.88 6.67 -0.21
N ASP A 475 37.92 6.17 0.46
CA ASP A 475 38.93 7.01 1.10
C ASP A 475 40.12 7.35 0.19
N HIS A 476 40.12 6.79 -1.03
CA HIS A 476 41.11 7.04 -2.08
C HIS A 476 42.52 6.64 -1.66
N ASP A 477 42.64 5.57 -0.88
CA ASP A 477 43.93 5.03 -0.44
C ASP A 477 44.61 4.16 -1.51
N GLY A 478 43.91 3.88 -2.62
CA GLY A 478 44.40 3.10 -3.75
C GLY A 478 44.22 1.58 -3.60
N SER A 479 43.51 1.15 -2.56
CA SER A 479 43.09 -0.23 -2.30
C SER A 479 41.63 -0.27 -1.87
N ILE A 480 40.98 -1.42 -1.96
CA ILE A 480 39.61 -1.57 -1.46
C ILE A 480 39.63 -2.46 -0.22
N SER A 481 39.28 -1.86 0.91
CA SER A 481 39.13 -2.57 2.17
C SER A 481 37.90 -3.48 2.19
N TRP A 482 37.89 -4.44 3.13
CA TRP A 482 36.70 -5.27 3.39
C TRP A 482 35.46 -4.43 3.69
N GLU A 483 35.61 -3.38 4.49
CA GLU A 483 34.54 -2.46 4.88
C GLU A 483 33.94 -1.75 3.68
N GLU A 484 34.75 -1.29 2.74
CA GLU A 484 34.33 -0.62 1.51
C GLU A 484 33.63 -1.58 0.56
N PHE A 485 34.24 -2.73 0.29
CA PHE A 485 33.65 -3.75 -0.58
C PHE A 485 32.29 -4.24 -0.06
N SER A 486 32.23 -4.53 1.25
CA SER A 486 31.01 -4.96 1.92
C SER A 486 29.93 -3.87 1.88
N ARG A 487 30.29 -2.61 2.16
CA ARG A 487 29.35 -1.48 2.09
C ARG A 487 28.83 -1.27 0.67
N PHE A 488 29.69 -1.38 -0.34
CA PHE A 488 29.30 -1.24 -1.73
C PHE A 488 28.30 -2.32 -2.17
N LEU A 489 28.57 -3.60 -1.87
CA LEU A 489 27.67 -4.69 -2.26
C LEU A 489 26.36 -4.72 -1.46
N GLN A 490 26.38 -4.31 -0.19
CA GLN A 490 25.16 -4.06 0.59
C GLN A 490 24.33 -2.93 -0.01
N GLY A 491 25.02 -1.88 -0.47
CA GLY A 491 24.41 -0.76 -1.18
C GLY A 491 23.89 -1.14 -2.55
N ASN A 492 24.55 -2.07 -3.26
CA ASN A 492 24.27 -2.45 -4.66
C ASN A 492 24.11 -3.97 -4.87
N PRO A 493 22.99 -4.55 -4.40
CA PRO A 493 22.71 -5.99 -4.50
C PRO A 493 22.69 -6.55 -5.93
N GLU A 494 22.43 -5.70 -6.92
CA GLU A 494 22.46 -6.03 -8.34
C GLU A 494 23.85 -6.53 -8.81
N TYR A 495 24.96 -5.96 -8.31
CA TYR A 495 26.30 -6.47 -8.59
C TYR A 495 26.54 -7.81 -7.88
N LEU A 496 25.99 -7.99 -6.68
CA LEU A 496 26.09 -9.27 -5.99
C LEU A 496 25.36 -10.38 -6.78
N ALA A 497 24.19 -10.10 -7.35
CA ALA A 497 23.46 -11.05 -8.19
C ALA A 497 24.31 -11.52 -9.39
N ILE A 498 25.10 -10.62 -9.97
CA ILE A 498 26.03 -10.91 -11.07
C ILE A 498 27.20 -11.78 -10.60
N ILE A 499 27.82 -11.43 -9.46
CA ILE A 499 28.91 -12.23 -8.87
C ILE A 499 28.42 -13.65 -8.57
N MET A 500 27.22 -13.78 -8.02
CA MET A 500 26.60 -15.06 -7.70
C MET A 500 26.36 -15.90 -8.96
N ALA A 501 25.82 -15.31 -10.02
CA ALA A 501 25.62 -15.98 -11.30
C ALA A 501 26.94 -16.42 -11.94
N ALA A 502 27.98 -15.57 -11.88
CA ALA A 502 29.29 -15.87 -12.42
C ALA A 502 30.04 -16.96 -11.63
N HIS A 503 29.84 -17.01 -10.31
CA HIS A 503 30.51 -17.96 -9.43
C HIS A 503 29.54 -18.68 -8.49
N PRO A 504 28.74 -19.64 -9.01
CA PRO A 504 27.76 -20.40 -8.22
C PRO A 504 28.37 -21.14 -7.02
N THR A 505 29.66 -21.47 -7.08
CA THR A 505 30.39 -22.16 -6.02
C THR A 505 30.59 -21.29 -4.76
N LEU A 506 30.49 -19.96 -4.86
CA LEU A 506 30.57 -19.04 -3.71
C LEU A 506 29.34 -19.12 -2.79
N LEU A 507 28.32 -19.90 -3.17
CA LEU A 507 27.10 -20.12 -2.39
C LEU A 507 27.14 -21.33 -1.46
N GLN A 508 28.29 -22.02 -1.37
CA GLN A 508 28.44 -23.10 -0.41
C GLN A 508 28.23 -22.55 1.02
N ALA A 509 27.12 -22.95 1.63
CA ALA A 509 26.83 -22.67 3.04
C ALA A 509 28.02 -23.12 3.91
N PRO A 510 28.28 -22.47 5.05
CA PRO A 510 29.28 -22.99 6.00
C PRO A 510 28.87 -24.41 6.36
N LYS A 511 29.78 -25.37 6.16
CA LYS A 511 29.58 -26.73 6.66
C LYS A 511 29.37 -26.63 8.18
N PRO A 512 28.45 -27.42 8.77
CA PRO A 512 28.17 -27.38 10.21
C PRO A 512 29.40 -27.63 11.13
N GLU A 513 30.54 -28.02 10.57
CA GLU A 513 31.78 -28.33 11.27
C GLU A 513 32.58 -27.09 11.70
N ASP A 514 32.32 -25.91 11.13
CA ASP A 514 33.05 -24.65 11.46
C ASP A 514 32.43 -23.84 12.62
N GLN A 515 31.43 -24.38 13.34
CA GLN A 515 30.84 -23.71 14.53
C GLN A 515 31.42 -24.17 15.86
N THR A 516 32.44 -25.02 15.84
CA THR A 516 33.13 -25.47 17.04
C THR A 516 34.64 -25.45 16.86
N MET A 517 35.24 -24.27 16.90
CA MET A 517 36.58 -24.04 17.47
C MET A 517 36.64 -22.69 18.15
#